data_AF-A0A9P7N9M5-F1
#
_entry.id   AF-A0A9P7N9M5-F1
#
_cell.length_a   1.000
_cell.length_b   1.000
_cell.length_c   1.000
_cell.angle_alpha   90.00
_cell.angle_beta   90.00
_cell.angle_gamma   90.00
#
_symmetry.space_group_name_H-M   'P 1'
#
loop_
_entity.id
_entity.type
_entity.pdbx_description
1 polymer ?
#
loop_
_entity_poly.entity_id
_entity_poly.type
_entity_poly.pdbx_seq_one_letter_code
_entity_poly.pdbx_strand_id
1 'polypeptide(L)'
;MATLVTALHARPMKLFPLVVFVPPLLFSSYLNLSGYQTGSAGLTAAWSGLYALLALRRRQGLRSKFSARGLVRGSAVGLGAANAVAGGWVYFGGDFQKDAEERVRRNRWAPKEE
;
A
#
# COMPACT_ATOMS: atom_id res chain seq x y z
N MET A 1 -2.53 -4.24 -2.66
CA MET A 1 -1.84 -3.37 -3.65
C MET A 1 -0.52 -3.97 -4.13
N ALA A 2 0.40 -4.35 -3.23
CA ALA A 2 1.67 -5.01 -3.61
C ALA A 2 1.48 -6.18 -4.59
N THR A 3 0.47 -7.02 -4.37
CA THR A 3 0.10 -8.14 -5.25
C THR A 3 -0.25 -7.72 -6.68
N LEU A 4 -0.98 -6.61 -6.87
CA LEU A 4 -1.32 -6.08 -8.19
C LEU A 4 -0.09 -5.49 -8.89
N VAL A 5 0.78 -4.78 -8.14
CA VAL A 5 2.04 -4.26 -8.68
C VAL A 5 2.91 -5.40 -9.19
N THR A 6 3.03 -6.48 -8.42
CA THR A 6 3.75 -7.69 -8.81
C THR A 6 3.12 -8.32 -10.06
N ALA A 7 1.80 -8.52 -10.09
CA ALA A 7 1.12 -9.08 -11.27
C ALA A 7 1.35 -8.26 -12.56
N LEU A 8 1.43 -6.93 -12.46
CA LEU A 8 1.65 -6.03 -13.60
C LEU A 8 3.09 -6.03 -14.11
N HIS A 9 4.08 -6.25 -13.23
CA HIS A 9 5.50 -6.01 -13.50
C HIS A 9 6.38 -7.26 -13.41
N ALA A 10 5.85 -8.41 -12.98
CA ALA A 10 6.57 -9.68 -13.00
C ALA A 10 6.70 -10.26 -14.42
N ARG A 11 5.83 -9.88 -15.37
CA ARG A 11 5.88 -10.44 -16.74
C ARG A 11 5.39 -9.47 -17.82
N PRO A 12 6.27 -8.83 -18.62
CA PRO A 12 7.73 -8.90 -18.59
C PRO A 12 8.30 -8.27 -17.31
N MET A 13 9.38 -8.86 -16.78
CA MET A 13 10.08 -8.40 -15.58
C MET A 13 10.51 -6.94 -15.73
N LYS A 14 9.91 -6.06 -14.94
CA LYS A 14 10.32 -4.66 -14.80
C LYS A 14 10.82 -4.48 -13.38
N LEU A 15 12.14 -4.49 -13.23
CA LEU A 15 12.79 -4.48 -11.92
C LEU A 15 12.47 -3.21 -11.12
N PHE A 16 12.48 -2.05 -11.79
CA PHE A 16 12.30 -0.76 -11.12
C PHE A 16 10.96 -0.65 -10.34
N PRO A 17 9.78 -0.92 -10.94
CA PRO A 17 8.53 -0.86 -10.17
C PRO A 17 8.43 -1.92 -9.08
N LEU A 18 9.04 -3.10 -9.27
CA LEU A 18 9.03 -4.16 -8.26
C LEU A 18 9.86 -3.76 -7.05
N VAL A 19 11.08 -3.25 -7.25
CA VAL A 19 11.98 -2.87 -6.15
C VAL A 19 11.50 -1.61 -5.42
N VAL A 20 10.91 -0.65 -6.12
CA VAL A 20 10.51 0.64 -5.52
C VAL A 20 9.18 0.55 -4.77
N PHE A 21 8.17 -0.15 -5.31
CA PHE A 21 6.83 -0.11 -4.73
C PHE A 21 6.50 -1.32 -3.85
N VAL A 22 7.05 -2.52 -4.13
CA VAL A 22 6.66 -3.73 -3.39
C VAL A 22 7.17 -3.72 -1.95
N PRO A 23 8.47 -3.48 -1.67
CA PRO A 23 8.98 -3.51 -0.30
C PRO A 23 8.30 -2.51 0.64
N PRO A 24 8.10 -1.22 0.28
CA PRO A 24 7.42 -0.28 1.18
C PRO A 24 5.96 -0.63 1.44
N LEU A 25 5.24 -1.19 0.46
CA LEU A 25 3.84 -1.62 0.64
C LEU A 25 3.72 -2.86 1.53
N LEU A 26 4.67 -3.80 1.43
CA LEU A 26 4.75 -4.94 2.35
C LEU A 26 5.14 -4.47 3.76
N PHE A 27 6.09 -3.55 3.86
CA PHE A 27 6.50 -2.96 5.12
C PHE A 27 5.36 -2.22 5.82
N SER A 28 4.56 -1.45 5.08
CA SER A 28 3.34 -0.83 5.62
C SER A 28 2.36 -1.87 6.17
N SER A 29 2.22 -3.02 5.51
CA SER A 29 1.38 -4.12 6.02
C SER A 29 1.94 -4.69 7.33
N TYR A 30 3.26 -4.82 7.43
CA TYR A 30 3.94 -5.21 8.68
C TYR A 30 3.74 -4.19 9.80
N LEU A 31 3.87 -2.89 9.51
CA LEU A 31 3.64 -1.82 10.48
C LEU A 31 2.20 -1.84 11.03
N ASN A 32 1.23 -2.05 10.15
CA ASN A 32 -0.17 -2.19 10.58
C ASN A 32 -0.35 -3.36 11.55
N LEU A 33 0.27 -4.50 11.24
CA LEU A 33 0.23 -5.69 12.10
C LEU A 33 0.99 -5.51 13.41
N SER A 34 2.06 -4.72 13.44
CA SER A 34 2.87 -4.43 14.63
C SER A 34 2.30 -3.31 15.51
N GLY A 35 1.13 -2.79 15.16
CA GLY A 35 0.39 -1.80 15.97
C GLY A 35 0.74 -0.35 15.67
N TYR A 36 1.43 -0.08 14.56
CA TYR A 36 1.67 1.27 14.06
C TYR A 36 0.60 1.63 13.01
N GLN A 37 -0.67 1.66 13.42
CA GLN A 37 -1.79 1.79 12.49
C GLN A 37 -1.76 3.14 11.75
N THR A 38 -1.61 4.24 12.47
CA THR A 38 -1.54 5.60 11.92
C THR A 38 -0.35 5.74 10.97
N GLY A 39 0.84 5.32 11.41
CA GLY A 39 2.05 5.36 10.57
C GLY A 39 1.94 4.46 9.32
N SER A 40 1.36 3.27 9.47
CA SER A 40 1.13 2.36 8.35
C SER A 40 0.15 2.94 7.33
N ALA A 41 -0.91 3.62 7.78
CA ALA A 41 -1.90 4.25 6.93
C ALA A 41 -1.28 5.38 6.09
N GLY A 42 -0.43 6.22 6.69
CA GLY A 42 0.33 7.25 5.99
C GLY A 42 1.27 6.68 4.93
N LEU A 43 2.03 5.63 5.27
CA LEU A 43 2.89 4.94 4.31
C LEU A 43 2.10 4.31 3.16
N THR A 44 0.98 3.63 3.46
CA THR A 44 0.10 3.07 2.44
C THR A 44 -0.44 4.19 1.54
N ALA A 45 -0.85 5.32 2.11
CA ALA A 45 -1.40 6.42 1.35
C ALA A 45 -0.38 7.03 0.38
N ALA A 46 0.82 7.34 0.89
CA ALA A 46 1.89 7.93 0.11
C ALA A 46 2.33 7.02 -1.05
N TRP A 47 2.62 5.74 -0.76
CA TRP A 47 3.14 4.81 -1.77
C TRP A 47 2.07 4.33 -2.77
N SER A 48 0.84 4.10 -2.30
CA SER A 48 -0.28 3.71 -3.17
C SER A 48 -0.72 4.88 -4.06
N GLY A 49 -0.75 6.10 -3.50
CA GLY A 49 -1.05 7.32 -4.24
C GLY A 49 0.02 7.66 -5.27
N LEU A 50 1.31 7.59 -4.90
CA LEU A 50 2.42 7.80 -5.82
C LEU A 50 2.37 6.82 -7.00
N TYR A 51 2.11 5.53 -6.72
CA TYR A 51 1.92 4.55 -7.78
C TYR A 51 0.75 4.93 -8.70
N ALA A 52 -0.40 5.30 -8.14
CA ALA A 52 -1.58 5.67 -8.92
C ALA A 52 -1.30 6.90 -9.81
N LEU A 53 -0.64 7.94 -9.28
CA LEU A 53 -0.24 9.13 -10.03
C LEU A 53 0.68 8.78 -11.21
N LEU A 54 1.74 8.01 -10.96
CA LEU A 54 2.69 7.61 -12.00
C LEU A 54 2.06 6.68 -13.04
N ALA A 55 1.19 5.78 -12.59
CA ALA A 55 0.44 4.92 -13.48
C ALA A 55 -0.52 5.73 -14.35
N LEU A 56 -1.26 6.71 -13.81
CA LEU A 56 -2.17 7.59 -14.55
C LEU A 56 -1.46 8.45 -15.60
N ARG A 57 -0.24 8.92 -15.30
CA ARG A 57 0.57 9.73 -16.24
C ARG A 57 0.89 8.99 -17.54
N ARG A 58 0.86 7.65 -17.55
CA ARG A 58 1.21 6.84 -18.72
C ARG A 58 0.05 6.81 -19.73
N ARG A 59 0.24 7.41 -20.92
CA ARG A 59 -0.72 7.32 -22.04
C ARG A 59 -0.87 5.86 -22.50
N GLN A 60 -2.10 5.42 -22.74
CA GLN A 60 -2.43 4.08 -23.24
C GLN A 60 -3.46 4.21 -24.37
N GLY A 61 -3.25 3.49 -25.47
CA GLY A 61 -4.24 3.40 -26.55
C GLY A 61 -5.55 2.77 -26.06
N LEU A 62 -6.68 3.17 -26.66
CA LEU A 62 -8.03 2.72 -26.26
C LEU A 62 -8.16 1.20 -26.21
N ARG A 63 -7.60 0.48 -27.20
CA ARG A 63 -7.60 -0.99 -27.24
C ARG A 63 -6.85 -1.65 -26.07
N SER A 64 -5.76 -1.03 -25.59
CA SER A 64 -4.98 -1.56 -24.46
C SER A 64 -5.78 -1.50 -23.14
N LYS A 65 -6.68 -0.52 -23.01
CA LYS A 65 -7.52 -0.33 -21.81
C LYS A 65 -8.52 -1.47 -21.59
N PHE A 66 -9.02 -2.07 -22.67
CA PHE A 66 -9.97 -3.19 -22.63
C PHE A 66 -9.30 -4.58 -22.64
N SER A 67 -7.98 -4.66 -22.43
CA SER A 67 -7.28 -5.94 -22.25
C SER A 67 -7.30 -6.39 -20.79
N ALA A 68 -7.08 -7.69 -20.52
CA ALA A 68 -6.86 -8.19 -19.15
C ALA A 68 -5.78 -7.40 -18.41
N ARG A 69 -4.72 -7.00 -19.13
CA ARG A 69 -3.63 -6.17 -18.60
C ARG A 69 -4.09 -4.74 -18.28
N GLY A 70 -4.99 -4.20 -19.09
CA GLY A 70 -5.68 -2.93 -18.88
C GLY A 70 -6.57 -2.96 -17.64
N LEU A 71 -7.30 -4.06 -17.42
CA LEU A 71 -8.12 -4.26 -16.23
C LEU A 71 -7.27 -4.30 -14.96
N VAL A 72 -6.21 -5.12 -14.92
CA VAL A 72 -5.31 -5.21 -13.75
C VAL A 72 -4.68 -3.84 -13.45
N ARG A 73 -4.29 -3.08 -14.48
CA ARG A 73 -3.78 -1.72 -14.31
C ARG A 73 -4.85 -0.78 -13.77
N GLY A 74 -6.07 -0.85 -14.30
CA GLY A 74 -7.21 -0.07 -13.82
C GLY A 74 -7.49 -0.33 -12.35
N SER A 75 -7.54 -1.60 -11.95
CA SER A 75 -7.70 -2.01 -10.55
C SER A 75 -6.54 -1.55 -9.68
N ALA A 76 -5.29 -1.61 -10.16
CA ALA A 76 -4.12 -1.13 -9.42
C ALA A 76 -4.16 0.39 -9.20
N VAL A 77 -4.60 1.15 -10.19
CA VAL A 77 -4.79 2.61 -10.07
C VAL A 77 -5.95 2.93 -9.13
N GLY A 78 -7.10 2.26 -9.30
CA GLY A 78 -8.30 2.49 -8.47
C GLY A 78 -8.04 2.14 -7.01
N LEU A 79 -7.46 0.96 -6.75
CA LEU A 79 -7.06 0.58 -5.40
C LEU A 79 -5.99 1.52 -4.84
N GLY A 80 -5.04 1.95 -5.67
CA GLY A 80 -4.00 2.89 -5.28
C GLY A 80 -4.56 4.23 -4.81
N ALA A 81 -5.51 4.78 -5.56
CA ALA A 81 -6.22 6.02 -5.24
C ALA A 81 -7.10 5.85 -4.00
N ALA A 82 -7.86 4.76 -3.90
CA ALA A 82 -8.68 4.47 -2.72
C ALA A 82 -7.83 4.37 -1.44
N ASN A 83 -6.70 3.67 -1.51
CA ASN A 83 -5.72 3.60 -0.42
C ASN A 83 -5.12 4.96 -0.07
N ALA A 84 -4.87 5.82 -1.06
CA ALA A 84 -4.38 7.17 -0.83
C ALA A 84 -5.37 8.03 -0.04
N VAL A 85 -6.64 7.99 -0.44
CA VAL A 85 -7.70 8.73 0.24
C VAL A 85 -7.96 8.16 1.64
N ALA A 86 -8.17 6.84 1.75
CA ALA A 86 -8.48 6.20 3.03
C ALA A 86 -7.30 6.27 4.01
N GLY A 87 -6.09 5.93 3.54
CA GLY A 87 -4.89 6.02 4.38
C GLY A 87 -4.56 7.46 4.74
N GLY A 88 -4.80 8.42 3.86
CA GLY A 88 -4.66 9.85 4.15
C GLY A 88 -5.65 10.29 5.23
N TRP A 89 -6.91 9.88 5.13
CA TRP A 89 -7.92 10.16 6.16
C TRP A 89 -7.51 9.62 7.53
N VAL A 90 -7.08 8.37 7.59
CA VAL A 90 -6.62 7.73 8.83
C VAL A 90 -5.33 8.38 9.35
N TYR A 91 -4.43 8.81 8.47
CA TYR A 91 -3.20 9.48 8.89
C TYR A 91 -3.47 10.87 9.49
N PHE A 92 -4.34 11.66 8.85
CA PHE A 92 -4.69 13.00 9.35
C PHE A 92 -5.57 12.96 10.60
N GLY A 93 -6.46 11.96 10.72
CA GLY A 93 -7.32 11.77 11.89
C GLY A 93 -6.75 10.82 12.96
N GLY A 94 -5.54 10.30 12.75
CA GLY A 94 -4.94 9.27 13.59
C GLY A 94 -4.20 9.85 14.80
N ASP A 95 -3.92 8.97 15.77
CA ASP A 95 -3.29 9.34 17.03
C ASP A 95 -2.16 8.36 17.36
N PHE A 96 -0.92 8.85 17.29
CA PHE A 96 0.27 8.05 17.56
C PHE A 96 0.39 7.64 19.04
N GLN A 97 -0.22 8.38 19.97
CA GLN A 97 -0.24 8.02 21.39
C GLN A 97 -1.16 6.83 21.62
N LYS A 98 -2.36 6.85 21.04
CA LYS A 98 -3.28 5.70 21.08
C LYS A 98 -2.66 4.45 20.47
N ASP A 99 -1.94 4.59 19.35
CA ASP A 99 -1.19 3.47 18.75
C ASP A 99 -0.12 2.92 19.72
N ALA A 100 0.54 3.78 20.51
CA ALA A 100 1.51 3.34 21.51
C ALA A 100 0.86 2.61 22.69
N GLU A 101 -0.23 3.15 23.22
CA GLU A 101 -1.03 2.52 24.29
C GLU A 101 -1.59 1.17 23.85
N GLU A 102 -2.12 1.07 22.64
CA GLU A 102 -2.60 -0.17 22.03
C GLU A 102 -1.50 -1.23 21.94
N ARG A 103 -0.26 -0.84 21.59
CA ARG A 103 0.88 -1.76 21.52
C ARG A 103 1.24 -2.32 22.90
N VAL A 104 1.22 -1.47 23.93
CA VAL A 104 1.43 -1.90 25.32
C VAL A 104 0.30 -2.81 25.78
N ARG A 105 -0.97 -2.43 25.55
CA ARG A 105 -2.16 -3.22 25.90
C ARG A 105 -2.14 -4.61 25.26
N ARG A 106 -1.77 -4.70 23.98
CA ARG A 106 -1.72 -5.98 23.25
C ARG A 106 -0.60 -6.90 23.73
N ASN A 107 0.40 -6.34 24.42
CA ASN A 107 1.49 -7.05 25.09
C ASN A 107 2.06 -8.25 24.29
N ARG A 108 2.22 -8.07 22.98
CA ARG A 108 2.38 -9.20 22.04
C ARG A 108 3.70 -9.97 22.20
N TRP A 109 4.67 -9.33 22.85
CA TRP A 109 6.06 -9.79 22.96
C TRP A 109 6.54 -9.90 24.41
N ALA A 110 5.67 -9.69 25.41
CA ALA A 110 6.07 -9.98 26.77
C ALA A 110 6.23 -11.49 26.97
N PRO A 111 7.18 -11.90 27.83
CA PRO A 111 7.21 -13.27 28.32
C PRO A 111 5.84 -13.59 28.94
N LYS A 112 5.28 -14.75 28.58
CA LYS A 112 4.17 -15.30 29.35
C LYS A 112 4.74 -15.69 30.71
N GLU A 113 4.16 -15.18 31.78
CA GLU A 113 4.46 -15.68 33.12
C GLU A 113 4.04 -17.16 33.13
N GLU A 114 5.02 -18.05 33.29
CA GLU A 114 4.86 -19.50 33.47
C GLU A 114 4.48 -19.85 34.91
#